data_AF-A0AAV4UL41-F1
#
_entry.id   AF-A0AAV4UL41-F1
#
_cell.length_a   1.000
_cell.length_b   1.000
_cell.length_c   1.000
_cell.angle_alpha   90.00
_cell.angle_beta   90.00
_cell.angle_gamma   90.00
#
_symmetry.space_group_name_H-M   'P 1'
#
loop_
_entity.id
_entity.type
_entity.pdbx_description
1 polymer ?
#
loop_
_entity_poly.entity_id
_entity_poly.type
_entity_poly.pdbx_seq_one_letter_code
_entity_poly.pdbx_strand_id
1 'polypeptide(L)'
;MDEVIFYGTNSKSECLVVRVARTCNQMADSWIYLKLADGKTYTLPDSFGFQQPFEGNCQRFTCGKLRMYYLSPMRRWRIFYCGMLNETSCDKKTTEEVFVKFVFL
;
A
#
# COMPACT_ATOMS: atom_id res chain seq x y z
N MET A 1 -14.02 8.13 -10.47
CA MET A 1 -12.96 7.15 -10.16
C MET A 1 -11.68 7.92 -10.04
N ASP A 2 -10.95 7.73 -8.97
CA ASP A 2 -9.63 8.33 -8.77
C ASP A 2 -8.73 7.37 -8.01
N GLU A 3 -7.43 7.49 -8.25
CA GLU A 3 -6.42 6.65 -7.63
C GLU A 3 -5.20 7.48 -7.26
N VAL A 4 -4.45 6.97 -6.29
CA VAL A 4 -3.14 7.50 -5.96
C VAL A 4 -2.15 6.34 -5.90
N ILE A 5 -0.97 6.56 -6.49
CA ILE A 5 0.11 5.59 -6.56
C ILE A 5 1.39 6.30 -6.10
N PHE A 6 2.11 5.66 -5.19
CA PHE A 6 3.46 6.07 -4.82
C PHE A 6 4.43 4.97 -5.22
N TYR A 7 5.51 5.40 -5.85
CA TYR A 7 6.62 4.56 -6.24
C TYR A 7 7.91 5.18 -5.73
N GLY A 8 8.75 4.36 -5.12
CA GLY A 8 10.07 4.76 -4.66
C GLY A 8 11.07 3.64 -4.85
N THR A 9 12.28 4.01 -5.25
CA THR A 9 13.43 3.10 -5.37
C THR A 9 14.66 3.72 -4.74
N ASN A 10 15.65 2.89 -4.44
CA ASN A 10 16.98 3.37 -4.06
C ASN A 10 18.09 2.68 -4.85
N SER A 11 19.33 3.08 -4.58
CA SER A 11 20.53 2.55 -5.24
C SER A 11 20.81 1.07 -4.98
N LYS A 12 20.12 0.45 -4.02
CA LYS A 12 20.23 -0.98 -3.69
C LYS A 12 19.19 -1.84 -4.41
N SER A 13 18.47 -1.29 -5.40
CA SER A 13 17.37 -1.96 -6.10
C SER A 13 16.20 -2.37 -5.19
N GLU A 14 16.09 -1.76 -4.01
CA GLU A 14 14.88 -1.85 -3.19
C GLU A 14 13.80 -1.00 -3.83
N CYS A 15 12.56 -1.47 -3.80
CA CYS A 15 11.44 -0.70 -4.33
C CYS A 15 10.18 -0.86 -3.51
N LEU A 16 9.42 0.23 -3.41
CA LEU A 16 8.08 0.26 -2.83
C LEU A 16 7.12 0.78 -3.90
N VAL A 17 6.03 0.04 -4.11
CA VAL A 17 4.83 0.49 -4.82
C VAL A 17 3.66 0.36 -3.85
N VAL A 18 2.94 1.45 -3.65
CA VAL A 18 1.66 1.43 -2.93
C VAL A 18 0.61 2.15 -3.75
N ARG A 19 -0.59 1.58 -3.82
CA ARG A 19 -1.72 2.13 -4.57
C ARG A 19 -2.99 2.01 -3.76
N VAL A 20 -3.84 3.03 -3.83
CA VAL A 20 -5.26 2.90 -3.50
C VAL A 20 -6.06 3.51 -4.64
N ALA A 21 -6.99 2.74 -5.19
CA ALA A 21 -7.93 3.18 -6.21
C ALA A 21 -9.36 3.11 -5.67
N ARG A 22 -10.15 4.16 -5.92
CA ARG A 22 -11.56 4.24 -5.53
C ARG A 22 -12.43 4.00 -6.74
N THR A 23 -13.22 2.93 -6.71
CA THR A 23 -14.12 2.56 -7.79
C THR A 23 -15.51 3.17 -7.56
N CYS A 24 -16.43 2.94 -8.51
CA CYS A 24 -17.85 3.20 -8.26
C CYS A 24 -18.36 2.37 -7.07
N ASN A 25 -19.45 2.81 -6.44
CA ASN A 25 -20.13 2.13 -5.34
C ASN A 25 -19.37 2.07 -4.00
N GLN A 26 -18.52 3.08 -3.72
CA GLN A 26 -17.77 3.18 -2.45
C GLN A 26 -16.85 1.99 -2.19
N MET A 27 -16.42 1.28 -3.23
CA MET A 27 -15.40 0.24 -3.12
C MET A 27 -14.02 0.83 -3.40
N ALA A 28 -13.00 0.23 -2.78
CA ALA A 28 -11.62 0.57 -3.01
C ALA A 28 -10.76 -0.68 -3.18
N ASP A 29 -9.70 -0.53 -3.95
CA ASP A 29 -8.68 -1.53 -4.21
C ASP A 29 -7.33 -1.02 -3.70
N SER A 30 -6.56 -1.85 -3.00
CA SER A 30 -5.24 -1.50 -2.48
C SER A 30 -4.15 -2.43 -2.99
N TRP A 31 -3.10 -1.87 -3.56
CA TRP A 31 -1.91 -2.63 -3.92
C TRP A 31 -0.74 -2.27 -3.00
N ILE A 32 0.01 -3.26 -2.54
CA ILE A 32 1.33 -3.09 -1.92
C ILE A 32 2.28 -4.06 -2.58
N TYR A 33 3.42 -3.55 -3.02
CA TYR A 33 4.57 -4.32 -3.45
C TYR A 33 5.82 -3.71 -2.83
N LEU A 34 6.52 -4.47 -2.01
CA LEU A 34 7.81 -4.09 -1.45
C LEU A 34 8.84 -5.12 -1.88
N LYS A 35 9.98 -4.67 -2.40
CA LYS A 35 11.14 -5.51 -2.71
C LYS A 35 12.32 -5.01 -1.89
N LEU A 36 12.97 -5.93 -1.18
CA LEU A 36 14.18 -5.66 -0.40
C LEU A 36 15.44 -6.07 -1.19
N ALA A 37 16.60 -5.61 -0.72
CA ALA A 37 17.89 -5.83 -1.39
C ALA A 37 18.32 -7.31 -1.37
N ASP A 38 17.81 -8.09 -0.42
CA ASP A 38 18.01 -9.53 -0.33
C ASP A 38 17.15 -10.33 -1.32
N GLY A 39 16.35 -9.64 -2.15
CA GLY A 39 15.47 -10.25 -3.14
C GLY A 39 14.12 -10.71 -2.60
N LYS A 40 13.84 -10.52 -1.30
CA LYS A 40 12.51 -10.79 -0.76
C LYS A 40 11.50 -9.78 -1.27
N THR A 41 10.30 -10.27 -1.55
CA THR A 41 9.16 -9.44 -1.97
C THR A 41 7.97 -9.62 -1.04
N TYR A 42 7.23 -8.54 -0.81
CA TYR A 42 6.06 -8.50 0.05
C TYR A 42 4.86 -7.96 -0.72
N THR A 43 3.76 -8.71 -0.75
CA THR A 43 2.53 -8.32 -1.44
C THR A 43 1.29 -8.50 -0.57
N LEU A 44 0.21 -7.78 -0.89
CA LEU A 44 -1.07 -8.06 -0.25
C LEU A 44 -1.63 -9.42 -0.74
N PRO A 45 -2.19 -10.26 0.16
CA PRO A 45 -2.83 -11.51 -0.22
C PRO A 45 -4.12 -11.30 -1.02
N ASP A 46 -4.96 -10.35 -0.60
CA ASP A 46 -6.18 -9.92 -1.30
C ASP A 46 -6.35 -8.40 -1.14
N SER A 47 -6.83 -7.72 -2.18
CA SER A 47 -6.77 -6.26 -2.28
C SER A 47 -8.10 -5.50 -2.33
N PHE A 48 -9.24 -6.13 -2.06
CA PHE A 48 -10.54 -5.47 -2.24
C PHE A 48 -11.25 -5.15 -0.91
N GLY A 49 -11.91 -4.00 -0.83
CA GLY A 49 -12.70 -3.64 0.34
C GLY A 49 -13.66 -2.49 0.13
N PHE A 50 -14.58 -2.31 1.09
CA PHE A 50 -15.38 -1.10 1.16
C PHE A 50 -14.51 0.06 1.61
N GLN A 51 -14.56 1.16 0.86
CA GLN A 51 -14.07 2.43 1.33
C GLN A 51 -15.03 2.91 2.40
N GLN A 52 -14.54 3.12 3.62
CA GLN A 52 -15.35 3.72 4.67
C GLN A 52 -15.78 5.13 4.22
N PRO A 53 -17.09 5.43 4.21
CA PRO A 53 -17.57 6.80 4.04
C PRO A 53 -16.94 7.64 5.14
N PHE A 54 -16.26 8.72 4.76
CA PHE A 54 -15.67 9.62 5.74
C PHE A 54 -16.55 10.85 5.90
N GLU A 55 -17.07 11.05 7.12
CA GLU A 55 -17.74 12.28 7.52
C GLU A 55 -16.69 13.38 7.67
N GLY A 56 -16.57 14.23 6.64
CA GLY A 56 -15.78 15.46 6.66
C GLY A 56 -14.35 15.35 6.15
N ASN A 57 -14.05 16.03 5.04
CA ASN A 57 -12.73 16.20 4.37
C ASN A 57 -12.22 15.03 3.50
N CYS A 58 -12.23 15.27 2.18
CA CYS A 58 -11.73 14.43 1.06
C CYS A 58 -10.21 14.18 1.04
N GLN A 59 -9.55 14.09 2.20
CA GLN A 59 -8.10 14.11 2.34
C GLN A 59 -7.43 12.74 2.39
N ARG A 60 -8.20 11.65 2.22
CA ARG A 60 -7.72 10.30 2.51
C ARG A 60 -8.12 9.29 1.43
N PHE A 61 -7.18 8.41 1.13
CA PHE A 61 -7.37 7.18 0.36
C PHE A 61 -7.12 6.01 1.31
N THR A 62 -8.11 5.15 1.52
CA THR A 62 -8.02 4.04 2.47
C THR A 62 -8.66 2.78 1.90
N CYS A 63 -7.96 1.66 2.03
CA CYS A 63 -8.50 0.33 1.79
C CYS A 63 -7.76 -0.66 2.70
N GLY A 64 -8.52 -1.49 3.45
CA GLY A 64 -7.98 -2.40 4.43
C GLY A 64 -7.09 -1.72 5.49
N LYS A 65 -5.83 -2.17 5.59
CA LYS A 65 -4.81 -1.63 6.51
C LYS A 65 -3.93 -0.55 5.89
N LEU A 66 -4.10 -0.22 4.61
CA LEU A 66 -3.37 0.81 3.90
C LEU A 66 -4.12 2.14 3.96
N ARG A 67 -3.44 3.19 4.41
CA ARG A 67 -3.97 4.55 4.52
C ARG A 67 -3.00 5.54 3.94
N MET A 68 -3.48 6.39 3.03
CA MET A 68 -2.72 7.48 2.43
C MET A 68 -3.48 8.79 2.61
N TYR A 69 -2.79 9.82 3.08
CA TYR A 69 -3.39 11.12 3.29
C TYR A 69 -2.45 12.23 2.84
N TYR A 70 -2.98 13.21 2.12
CA TYR A 70 -2.19 14.37 1.76
C TYR A 70 -2.20 15.39 2.91
N LEU A 71 -1.00 15.84 3.28
CA LEU A 71 -0.80 17.02 4.13
C LEU A 71 -0.80 18.30 3.29
N SER A 72 -0.35 18.18 2.03
CA SER A 72 -0.43 19.21 1.01
C SER A 72 -0.69 18.50 -0.33
N PRO A 73 -1.80 18.80 -1.04
CA PRO A 73 -2.17 18.11 -2.27
C PRO A 73 -0.99 18.02 -3.25
N MET A 74 -0.76 16.83 -3.81
CA MET A 74 0.32 16.57 -4.79
C MET A 74 1.76 16.88 -4.32
N ARG A 75 1.97 17.24 -3.04
CA ARG A 75 3.28 17.68 -2.54
C ARG A 75 3.76 16.89 -1.33
N ARG A 76 2.91 16.73 -0.32
CA ARG A 76 3.26 16.07 0.94
C ARG A 76 2.20 15.07 1.31
N TRP A 77 2.60 13.82 1.49
CA TRP A 77 1.70 12.70 1.68
C TRP A 77 2.25 11.77 2.74
N ARG A 78 1.37 11.36 3.63
CA ARG A 78 1.70 10.39 4.66
C ARG A 78 1.05 9.07 4.33
N ILE A 79 1.87 8.04 4.30
CA ILE A 79 1.50 6.68 3.89
C ILE A 79 1.71 5.80 5.11
N PHE A 80 0.69 5.03 5.47
CA PHE A 80 0.71 4.15 6.63
C PHE A 80 0.18 2.77 6.25
N TYR A 81 0.89 1.74 6.69
CA TYR A 81 0.44 0.36 6.63
C TYR A 81 0.78 -0.38 7.93
N CYS A 82 -0.12 -1.26 8.36
CA CYS A 82 0.04 -2.10 9.55
C CYS A 82 -0.85 -3.35 9.43
N GLY A 83 -0.31 -4.44 8.89
CA GLY A 83 -1.06 -5.65 8.58
C GLY A 83 -0.19 -6.80 8.09
N MET A 84 -0.83 -7.88 7.62
CA MET A 84 -0.17 -9.05 7.05
C MET A 84 0.13 -8.87 5.56
N LEU A 85 1.34 -9.22 5.15
CA LEU A 85 1.76 -9.33 3.75
C LEU A 85 2.29 -10.74 3.47
N ASN A 86 2.14 -11.16 2.24
CA ASN A 86 2.76 -12.36 1.69
C ASN A 86 4.24 -12.09 1.41
N GLU A 87 5.14 -12.66 2.20
CA GLU A 87 6.57 -12.72 1.90
C GLU A 87 6.81 -13.84 0.87
N THR A 88 7.54 -13.52 -0.18
CA THR A 88 8.09 -14.48 -1.15
C THR A 88 9.60 -14.27 -1.24
N SER A 89 10.35 -15.36 -1.19
CA SER A 89 11.81 -15.34 -1.32
C SER A 89 12.24 -16.07 -2.58
N CYS A 90 13.38 -15.70 -3.16
CA CYS A 90 13.89 -16.32 -4.39
C CYS A 90 14.13 -17.83 -4.22
N ASP A 91 14.48 -18.27 -3.01
CA ASP A 91 14.87 -19.66 -2.72
C ASP A 91 13.70 -20.55 -2.28
N LYS A 92 12.55 -19.99 -1.90
CA LYS A 92 11.38 -20.76 -1.44
C LYS A 92 10.18 -20.50 -2.33
N LYS A 93 9.62 -21.57 -2.91
CA LYS A 93 8.29 -21.55 -3.58
C LYS A 93 7.13 -21.35 -2.60
N THR A 94 7.39 -21.24 -1.30
CA THR A 94 6.40 -21.10 -0.25
C THR A 94 6.16 -19.63 0.04
N THR A 95 4.91 -19.19 -0.06
CA THR A 95 4.45 -17.89 0.40
C THR A 95 4.20 -17.97 1.92
N GLU A 96 4.85 -17.09 2.69
CA GLU A 96 4.68 -17.00 4.14
C GLU A 96 3.95 -15.68 4.48
N GLU A 97 2.91 -15.71 5.32
CA GLU A 97 2.28 -14.47 5.81
C GLU A 97 3.09 -13.89 6.96
N VAL A 98 3.48 -12.62 6.84
CA VAL A 98 4.28 -11.91 7.83
C VAL A 98 3.67 -10.57 8.19
N PHE A 99 3.82 -10.18 9.46
CA PHE A 99 3.34 -8.89 9.96
C PHE A 99 4.31 -7.77 9.57
N VAL A 100 3.80 -6.76 8.86
CA VAL A 100 4.58 -5.62 8.38
C VAL A 100 3.93 -4.31 8.84
N LYS A 101 4.78 -3.38 9.29
CA LYS A 101 4.39 -2.02 9.65
C LYS A 101 5.38 -1.02 9.07
N PHE A 102 4.88 -0.04 8.32
CA PHE A 102 5.69 1.05 7.81
C PHE A 102 4.91 2.37 7.78
N VAL A 103 5.66 3.46 7.88
CA VAL A 103 5.15 4.83 7.78
C VAL A 103 6.11 5.68 6.96
N PHE A 104 5.58 6.36 5.94
CA PHE A 104 6.31 7.34 5.13
C PHE A 104 5.60 8.70 5.21
N LEU A 105 6.36 9.78 4.99
CA LEU A 105 5.95 11.17 5.17
C LEU A 105 6.26 12.01 3.93
#